data_AF-A0A2Z6RCC7-F1
#
_entry.id   AF-A0A2Z6RCC7-F1
#
_cell.length_a   1.000
_cell.length_b   1.000
_cell.length_c   1.000
_cell.angle_alpha   90.00
_cell.angle_beta   90.00
_cell.angle_gamma   90.00
#
_symmetry.space_group_name_H-M   'P 1'
#
loop_
_entity.id
_entity.type
_entity.pdbx_description
1 polymer ?
#
loop_
_entity_poly.entity_id
_entity_poly.type
_entity_poly.pdbx_seq_one_letter_code
_entity_poly.pdbx_strand_id
1 'polypeptide(L)'
;MAAVPARIIRKDSIYRYELKNFLKYLNYDEIHSIPFENDPNKVAIHVRLFTTNNILTGKDIFKWNIEKEARRLQVNNKHLIDSATDIVWRSTITLSQRQQFESLSNNANIINRNIRQNVEDIHYSVSQINVTQATDSALADNFYNGIVKFNENSNIDTLILPVGLFKEY
;
A
#
# COMPACT_ATOMS: atom_id res chain seq x y z
N MET A 1 -31.30 38.74 9.02
CA MET A 1 -31.49 37.31 8.71
C MET A 1 -31.21 37.10 7.23
N ALA A 2 -30.16 36.36 6.88
CA ALA A 2 -29.85 36.06 5.48
C ALA A 2 -30.75 34.92 4.99
N ALA A 3 -31.50 35.16 3.90
CA ALA A 3 -32.35 34.16 3.29
C ALA A 3 -31.49 33.08 2.61
N VAL A 4 -31.65 31.82 3.01
CA VAL A 4 -30.97 30.69 2.36
C VAL A 4 -31.58 30.48 0.97
N PRO A 5 -30.79 30.45 -0.13
CA PRO A 5 -31.31 30.32 -1.48
C PRO A 5 -32.04 28.99 -1.72
N ALA A 6 -33.22 29.03 -2.34
CA ALA A 6 -34.06 27.86 -2.65
C ALA A 6 -33.33 26.74 -3.42
N ARG A 7 -32.31 27.08 -4.21
CA ARG A 7 -31.47 26.12 -4.95
C ARG A 7 -30.63 25.23 -4.02
N ILE A 8 -30.20 25.75 -2.87
CA ILE A 8 -29.44 25.01 -1.86
C ILE A 8 -30.37 24.01 -1.16
N ILE A 9 -31.56 24.48 -0.75
CA ILE A 9 -32.58 23.65 -0.09
C ILE A 9 -32.96 22.44 -0.96
N ARG A 10 -33.11 22.63 -2.28
CA ARG A 10 -33.45 21.55 -3.21
C ARG A 10 -32.35 20.49 -3.33
N LYS A 11 -31.08 20.90 -3.42
CA LYS A 11 -29.94 19.98 -3.48
C LYS A 11 -29.80 19.15 -2.21
N ASP A 12 -29.96 19.79 -1.05
CA ASP A 12 -29.93 19.10 0.25
C ASP A 12 -31.05 18.07 0.38
N SER A 13 -32.27 18.40 -0.10
CA SER A 13 -33.40 17.48 -0.06
C SER A 13 -33.20 16.22 -0.93
N ILE A 14 -32.64 16.40 -2.14
CA ILE A 14 -32.32 15.30 -3.05
C ILE A 14 -31.23 14.42 -2.45
N TYR A 15 -30.16 15.03 -1.95
CA TYR A 15 -29.06 14.29 -1.32
C TYR A 15 -29.52 13.43 -0.15
N ARG A 16 -30.34 13.99 0.76
CA ARG A 16 -30.89 13.24 1.90
C ARG A 16 -31.78 12.08 1.46
N TYR A 17 -32.57 12.28 0.40
CA TYR A 17 -33.40 11.23 -0.18
C TYR A 17 -32.56 10.10 -0.77
N GLU A 18 -31.55 10.42 -1.58
CA GLU A 18 -30.62 9.45 -2.16
C GLU A 18 -29.87 8.66 -1.09
N LEU A 19 -29.34 9.34 -0.06
CA LEU A 19 -28.63 8.70 1.05
C LEU A 19 -29.55 7.75 1.82
N LYS A 20 -30.77 8.18 2.12
CA LYS A 20 -31.76 7.34 2.81
C LYS A 20 -32.12 6.10 1.99
N ASN A 21 -32.29 6.26 0.68
CA ASN A 21 -32.56 5.14 -0.22
C ASN A 21 -31.37 4.18 -0.28
N PHE A 22 -30.16 4.69 -0.44
CA PHE A 22 -28.97 3.85 -0.48
C PHE A 22 -28.83 3.03 0.80
N LEU A 23 -28.91 3.66 1.97
CA LEU A 23 -28.87 2.98 3.27
C LEU A 23 -29.95 1.92 3.45
N LYS A 24 -31.13 2.13 2.86
CA LYS A 24 -32.25 1.19 2.91
C LYS A 24 -31.99 -0.08 2.09
N TYR A 25 -31.26 0.03 0.98
CA TYR A 25 -31.04 -1.08 0.04
C TYR A 25 -29.68 -1.78 0.21
N LEU A 26 -28.85 -1.32 1.14
CA LEU A 26 -27.62 -2.01 1.52
C LEU A 26 -27.93 -3.42 2.04
N ASN A 27 -27.14 -4.41 1.59
CA ASN A 27 -27.14 -5.73 2.20
C ASN A 27 -26.27 -5.71 3.46
N TYR A 28 -26.89 -5.67 4.64
CA TYR A 28 -26.17 -5.55 5.91
C TYR A 28 -25.31 -6.79 6.25
N ASP A 29 -25.73 -7.98 5.82
CA ASP A 29 -24.96 -9.20 6.03
C ASP A 29 -23.65 -9.17 5.23
N GLU A 30 -23.71 -8.70 3.98
CA GLU A 30 -22.54 -8.55 3.13
C GLU A 30 -21.60 -7.44 3.63
N ILE A 31 -22.13 -6.28 4.03
CA ILE A 31 -21.25 -5.16 4.44
C ILE A 31 -20.54 -5.41 5.76
N HIS A 32 -21.13 -6.21 6.66
CA HIS A 32 -20.51 -6.59 7.92
C HIS A 32 -19.52 -7.75 7.79
N SER A 33 -19.46 -8.43 6.64
CA SER A 33 -18.53 -9.53 6.41
C SER A 33 -17.07 -9.03 6.37
N ILE A 34 -16.15 -9.80 6.96
CA ILE A 34 -14.72 -9.48 6.88
C ILE A 34 -14.20 -9.88 5.49
N PRO A 35 -13.62 -8.95 4.71
CA PRO A 35 -13.16 -9.26 3.37
C PRO A 35 -11.89 -10.12 3.39
N PHE A 36 -11.57 -10.71 2.24
CA PHE A 36 -10.34 -11.49 2.02
C PHE A 36 -10.13 -12.64 3.03
N GLU A 37 -11.22 -13.27 3.49
CA GLU A 37 -11.18 -14.37 4.45
C GLU A 37 -10.41 -14.03 5.74
N ASN A 38 -10.38 -12.75 6.13
CA ASN A 38 -9.60 -12.25 7.25
C ASN A 38 -8.07 -12.48 7.12
N ASP A 39 -7.56 -12.55 5.88
CA ASP A 39 -6.12 -12.70 5.59
C ASP A 39 -5.42 -11.34 5.42
N PRO A 40 -4.56 -10.93 6.37
CA PRO A 40 -3.84 -9.66 6.28
C PRO A 40 -2.86 -9.59 5.11
N ASN A 41 -2.39 -10.71 4.56
CA ASN A 41 -1.49 -10.70 3.39
C ASN A 41 -2.25 -10.27 2.13
N LYS A 42 -3.46 -10.79 1.93
CA LYS A 42 -4.32 -10.41 0.80
C LYS A 42 -4.69 -8.92 0.88
N VAL A 43 -5.02 -8.44 2.08
CA VAL A 43 -5.27 -7.01 2.32
C VAL A 43 -4.02 -6.18 2.01
N ALA A 44 -2.85 -6.60 2.49
CA ALA A 44 -1.60 -5.89 2.24
C ALA A 44 -1.25 -5.80 0.75
N ILE A 45 -1.44 -6.91 0.00
CA ILE A 45 -1.28 -6.94 -1.47
C ILE A 45 -2.27 -5.97 -2.13
N HIS A 46 -3.54 -6.03 -1.73
CA HIS A 46 -4.59 -5.18 -2.30
C HIS A 46 -4.26 -3.68 -2.12
N VAL A 47 -3.81 -3.29 -0.93
CA VAL A 47 -3.39 -1.91 -0.63
C VAL A 47 -2.27 -1.45 -1.55
N ARG A 48 -1.20 -2.26 -1.68
CA ARG A 48 -0.04 -1.87 -2.51
C ARG A 48 -0.39 -1.68 -3.98
N LEU A 49 -1.37 -2.43 -4.49
CA LEU A 49 -1.73 -2.43 -5.90
C LEU A 49 -2.85 -1.45 -6.26
N PHE A 50 -3.82 -1.25 -5.36
CA PHE A 50 -5.10 -0.62 -5.71
C PHE A 50 -5.49 0.56 -4.84
N THR A 51 -4.73 0.91 -3.80
CA THR A 51 -5.06 2.06 -2.94
C THR A 51 -3.94 3.10 -2.91
N THR A 52 -4.34 4.35 -2.68
CA THR A 52 -3.42 5.48 -2.44
C THR A 52 -3.08 5.64 -0.96
N ASN A 53 -3.86 5.02 -0.07
CA ASN A 53 -3.71 5.14 1.37
C ASN A 53 -2.66 4.15 1.86
N ASN A 54 -1.53 4.69 2.33
CA ASN A 54 -0.41 3.91 2.84
C ASN A 54 -0.65 3.29 4.23
N ILE A 55 -1.63 3.81 4.96
CA ILE A 55 -2.02 3.33 6.28
C ILE A 55 -3.54 3.17 6.24
N LEU A 56 -3.99 1.94 6.43
CA LEU A 56 -5.41 1.63 6.53
C LEU A 56 -5.92 1.76 7.96
N THR A 57 -7.17 2.14 8.09
CA THR A 57 -7.96 1.92 9.30
C THR A 57 -8.97 0.79 9.08
N GLY A 58 -9.53 0.26 10.17
CA GLY A 58 -10.63 -0.72 10.06
C GLY A 58 -11.81 -0.17 9.27
N LYS A 59 -12.08 1.15 9.37
CA LYS A 59 -13.13 1.83 8.62
C LYS A 59 -12.83 1.89 7.12
N ASP A 60 -11.56 2.02 6.72
CA ASP A 60 -11.17 1.99 5.30
C ASP A 60 -11.42 0.61 4.70
N ILE A 61 -11.12 -0.46 5.43
CA ILE A 61 -11.44 -1.83 5.01
C ILE A 61 -12.95 -2.03 4.94
N PHE A 62 -13.69 -1.57 5.95
CA PHE A 62 -15.16 -1.64 5.96
C PHE A 62 -15.78 -0.90 4.75
N LYS A 63 -15.21 0.24 4.39
CA LYS A 63 -15.65 1.03 3.24
C LYS A 63 -15.60 0.24 1.93
N TRP A 64 -14.65 -0.68 1.75
CA TRP A 64 -14.61 -1.52 0.55
C TRP A 64 -15.87 -2.37 0.36
N ASN A 65 -16.49 -2.82 1.46
CA ASN A 65 -17.73 -3.55 1.39
C ASN A 65 -18.91 -2.63 1.01
N ILE A 66 -18.94 -1.40 1.53
CA ILE A 66 -19.91 -0.38 1.13
C ILE A 66 -19.73 -0.05 -0.37
N GLU A 67 -18.50 0.06 -0.86
CA GLU A 67 -18.19 0.29 -2.28
C GLU A 67 -18.58 -0.91 -3.16
N LYS A 68 -18.47 -2.14 -2.66
CA LYS A 68 -18.99 -3.34 -3.34
C LYS A 68 -20.51 -3.25 -3.50
N GLU A 69 -21.22 -2.93 -2.43
CA GLU A 69 -22.69 -2.77 -2.48
C GLU A 69 -23.14 -1.56 -3.28
N ALA A 70 -22.38 -0.46 -3.24
CA ALA A 70 -22.63 0.70 -4.10
C ALA A 70 -22.56 0.32 -5.58
N ARG A 71 -21.55 -0.46 -5.97
CA ARG A 71 -21.44 -1.00 -7.34
C ARG A 71 -22.62 -1.91 -7.70
N ARG A 72 -23.03 -2.81 -6.80
CA ARG A 72 -24.21 -3.67 -7.00
C ARG A 72 -25.48 -2.84 -7.24
N LEU A 73 -25.63 -1.75 -6.50
CA LEU A 73 -26.77 -0.83 -6.59
C LEU A 73 -26.60 0.27 -7.64
N GLN A 74 -25.51 0.25 -8.42
CA GLN A 74 -25.19 1.25 -9.44
C GLN A 74 -25.09 2.69 -8.91
N VAL A 75 -24.67 2.83 -7.64
CA VAL A 75 -24.42 4.12 -6.98
C VAL A 75 -22.94 4.48 -7.15
N ASN A 76 -22.67 5.52 -7.94
CA ASN A 76 -21.31 6.01 -8.20
C ASN A 76 -20.95 7.29 -7.42
N ASN A 77 -21.86 7.81 -6.61
CA ASN A 77 -21.65 9.05 -5.86
C ASN A 77 -20.74 8.80 -4.66
N LYS A 78 -19.46 9.16 -4.79
CA LYS A 78 -18.44 9.01 -3.74
C LYS A 78 -18.82 9.67 -2.41
N HIS A 79 -19.36 10.89 -2.44
CA HIS A 79 -19.76 11.59 -1.21
C HIS A 79 -20.86 10.84 -0.46
N LEU A 80 -21.80 10.25 -1.22
CA LEU A 80 -22.89 9.47 -0.66
C LEU A 80 -22.37 8.16 -0.05
N ILE A 81 -21.43 7.49 -0.73
CA ILE A 81 -20.75 6.28 -0.23
C ILE A 81 -19.98 6.59 1.07
N ASP A 82 -19.24 7.70 1.10
CA ASP A 82 -18.49 8.13 2.29
C ASP A 82 -19.45 8.41 3.46
N SER A 83 -20.55 9.13 3.21
CA SER A 83 -21.54 9.41 4.26
C SER A 83 -22.24 8.15 4.77
N ALA A 84 -22.57 7.23 3.87
CA ALA A 84 -23.15 5.94 4.27
C ALA A 84 -22.17 5.11 5.09
N THR A 85 -20.89 5.07 4.69
CA THR A 85 -19.82 4.41 5.45
C THR A 85 -19.75 4.97 6.86
N ASP A 86 -19.76 6.29 7.02
CA ASP A 86 -19.71 6.96 8.32
C ASP A 86 -20.89 6.62 9.22
N ILE A 87 -22.10 6.64 8.65
CA ILE A 87 -23.33 6.31 9.37
C ILE A 87 -23.27 4.84 9.82
N VAL A 88 -23.08 3.92 8.88
CA VAL A 88 -23.15 2.47 9.13
C VAL A 88 -22.04 2.02 10.08
N TRP A 89 -20.81 2.52 9.90
CA TRP A 89 -19.69 2.25 10.80
C TRP A 89 -19.96 2.70 12.23
N ARG A 90 -20.71 3.79 12.44
CA ARG A 90 -21.02 4.31 13.78
C ARG A 90 -22.24 3.64 14.41
N SER A 91 -23.26 3.33 13.62
CA SER A 91 -24.57 2.94 14.15
C SER A 91 -24.88 1.46 14.11
N THR A 92 -24.22 0.67 13.25
CA THR A 92 -24.62 -0.73 13.00
C THR A 92 -23.55 -1.77 13.30
N ILE A 93 -22.27 -1.37 13.34
CA ILE A 93 -21.19 -2.31 13.64
C ILE A 93 -21.11 -2.58 15.14
N THR A 94 -21.02 -3.85 15.52
CA THR A 94 -20.74 -4.23 16.91
C THR A 94 -19.29 -3.93 17.27
N LEU A 95 -19.00 -3.85 18.57
CA LEU A 95 -17.63 -3.67 19.04
C LEU A 95 -16.69 -4.79 18.56
N SER A 96 -17.16 -6.05 18.59
CA SER A 96 -16.37 -7.20 18.15
C SER A 96 -16.07 -7.15 16.65
N GLN A 97 -17.07 -6.84 15.81
CA GLN A 97 -16.83 -6.65 14.37
C GLN A 97 -15.85 -5.51 14.11
N ARG A 98 -16.00 -4.38 14.81
CA ARG A 98 -15.07 -3.25 14.68
C ARG A 98 -13.63 -3.67 15.00
N GLN A 99 -13.43 -4.41 16.09
CA GLN A 99 -12.12 -4.94 16.47
C GLN A 99 -11.53 -5.88 15.41
N GLN A 100 -12.36 -6.69 14.74
CA GLN A 100 -11.89 -7.56 13.65
C GLN A 100 -11.37 -6.74 12.46
N PHE A 101 -12.11 -5.73 12.01
CA PHE A 101 -11.65 -4.82 10.95
C PHE A 101 -10.38 -4.06 11.34
N GLU A 102 -10.32 -3.54 12.58
CA GLU A 102 -9.14 -2.83 13.09
C GLU A 102 -7.92 -3.74 13.15
N SER A 103 -8.06 -4.95 13.70
CA SER A 103 -6.99 -5.95 13.76
C SER A 103 -6.48 -6.31 12.36
N LEU A 104 -7.38 -6.56 11.40
CA LEU A 104 -7.01 -6.86 10.03
C LEU A 104 -6.23 -5.70 9.38
N SER A 105 -6.69 -4.47 9.57
CA SER A 105 -5.99 -3.28 9.05
C SER A 105 -4.60 -3.10 9.67
N ASN A 106 -4.47 -3.31 10.99
CA ASN A 106 -3.19 -3.19 11.69
C ASN A 106 -2.19 -4.24 11.21
N ASN A 107 -2.62 -5.49 11.08
CA ASN A 107 -1.77 -6.57 10.60
C ASN A 107 -1.31 -6.32 9.16
N ALA A 108 -2.21 -5.88 8.28
CA ALA A 108 -1.86 -5.51 6.90
C ALA A 108 -0.88 -4.33 6.84
N ASN A 109 -1.06 -3.32 7.70
CA ASN A 109 -0.16 -2.17 7.81
C ASN A 109 1.25 -2.59 8.28
N ILE A 110 1.34 -3.52 9.24
CA ILE A 110 2.63 -4.06 9.71
C ILE A 110 3.36 -4.77 8.56
N ILE A 111 2.67 -5.62 7.81
CA ILE A 111 3.24 -6.31 6.64
C ILE A 111 3.75 -5.30 5.61
N ASN A 112 2.94 -4.29 5.29
CA ASN A 112 3.33 -3.25 4.33
C ASN A 112 4.51 -2.41 4.83
N ARG A 113 4.58 -2.11 6.12
CA ARG A 113 5.72 -1.40 6.72
C ARG A 113 7.00 -2.22 6.60
N ASN A 114 6.97 -3.50 6.97
CA ASN A 114 8.15 -4.36 6.91
C ASN A 114 8.66 -4.51 5.48
N ILE A 115 7.76 -4.65 4.50
CA ILE A 115 8.16 -4.71 3.09
C ILE A 115 8.82 -3.40 2.63
N ARG A 116 8.30 -2.24 3.04
CA ARG A 116 8.90 -0.94 2.70
C ARG A 116 10.30 -0.80 3.31
N GLN A 117 10.45 -1.16 4.58
CA GLN A 117 11.74 -1.14 5.26
C GLN A 117 12.75 -2.05 4.54
N ASN A 118 12.36 -3.27 4.19
CA ASN A 118 13.24 -4.17 3.44
C ASN A 118 13.66 -3.59 2.08
N VAL A 119 12.75 -2.92 1.36
CA VAL A 119 13.08 -2.27 0.08
C VAL A 119 14.05 -1.10 0.29
N GLU A 120 13.84 -0.29 1.33
CA GLU A 120 14.74 0.81 1.69
C GLU A 120 16.13 0.30 2.09
N ASP A 121 16.22 -0.77 2.88
CA ASP A 121 17.47 -1.40 3.29
C ASP A 121 18.23 -2.01 2.10
N ILE A 122 17.51 -2.62 1.15
CA ILE A 122 18.08 -3.11 -0.10
C ILE A 122 18.59 -1.94 -0.95
N HIS A 123 17.80 -0.90 -1.12
CA HIS A 123 18.21 0.29 -1.87
C HIS A 123 19.44 0.96 -1.25
N TYR A 124 19.48 1.07 0.07
CA TYR A 124 20.63 1.56 0.81
C TYR A 124 21.86 0.68 0.54
N SER A 125 21.72 -0.64 0.71
CA SER A 125 22.81 -1.59 0.48
C SER A 125 23.35 -1.55 -0.96
N VAL A 126 22.47 -1.48 -1.97
CA VAL A 126 22.85 -1.34 -3.38
C VAL A 126 23.55 0.00 -3.64
N SER A 127 23.13 1.09 -2.99
CA SER A 127 23.80 2.39 -3.14
C SER A 127 25.26 2.37 -2.64
N GLN A 128 25.57 1.54 -1.64
CA GLN A 128 26.92 1.38 -1.11
C GLN A 128 27.85 0.59 -2.05
N ILE A 129 27.31 -0.24 -2.95
CA ILE A 129 28.12 -1.00 -3.93
C ILE A 129 28.85 -0.05 -4.88
N ASN A 130 28.30 1.13 -5.15
CA ASN A 130 28.86 2.09 -6.09
C ASN A 130 29.88 3.06 -5.45
N VAL A 131 30.31 2.79 -4.21
CA VAL A 131 31.33 3.55 -3.50
C VAL A 131 32.68 2.85 -3.64
N THR A 132 33.73 3.59 -4.00
CA THR A 132 35.10 3.06 -4.08
C THR A 132 35.52 2.47 -2.74
N GLN A 133 35.88 1.19 -2.74
CA GLN A 133 36.38 0.50 -1.56
C GLN A 133 37.85 0.86 -1.32
N ALA A 134 38.17 1.30 -0.11
CA ALA A 134 39.57 1.46 0.28
C ALA A 134 40.22 0.08 0.39
N THR A 135 41.32 -0.13 -0.30
CA THR A 135 42.05 -1.40 -0.27
C THR A 135 43.54 -1.18 -0.06
N ASP A 136 44.19 -2.13 0.60
CA ASP A 136 45.62 -2.06 0.89
C ASP A 136 46.48 -2.67 -0.22
N SER A 137 45.87 -3.10 -1.34
CA SER A 137 46.58 -3.73 -2.45
C SER A 137 45.96 -3.42 -3.81
N ALA A 138 46.80 -3.24 -4.82
CA ALA A 138 46.36 -2.95 -6.19
C ALA A 138 45.50 -4.07 -6.80
N LEU A 139 45.69 -5.33 -6.39
CA LEU A 139 44.86 -6.45 -6.85
C LEU A 139 43.42 -6.33 -6.32
N ALA A 140 43.26 -6.02 -5.02
CA ALA A 140 41.96 -5.82 -4.41
C ALA A 140 41.27 -4.57 -4.97
N ASP A 141 42.03 -3.50 -5.19
CA ASP A 141 41.53 -2.25 -5.78
C ASP A 141 40.90 -2.50 -7.17
N ASN A 142 41.64 -3.17 -8.05
CA ASN A 142 41.15 -3.50 -9.40
C ASN A 142 39.94 -4.45 -9.37
N PHE A 143 39.88 -5.38 -8.41
CA PHE A 143 38.78 -6.33 -8.29
C PHE A 143 37.48 -5.69 -7.77
N TYR A 144 37.57 -4.84 -6.73
CA TYR A 144 36.40 -4.23 -6.09
C TYR A 144 35.93 -2.93 -6.74
N ASN A 145 36.86 -2.15 -7.31
CA ASN A 145 36.58 -0.82 -7.86
C ASN A 145 36.60 -0.77 -9.39
N GLY A 146 37.04 -1.84 -10.04
CA GLY A 146 37.20 -1.92 -11.50
C GLY A 146 38.36 -1.06 -12.02
N ILE A 147 38.58 -1.09 -13.35
CA ILE A 147 39.59 -0.28 -14.03
C ILE A 147 38.95 1.02 -14.54
N VAL A 148 39.36 2.16 -14.00
CA VAL A 148 38.78 3.49 -14.31
C VAL A 148 39.25 4.04 -15.68
N LYS A 149 40.31 3.46 -16.27
CA LYS A 149 40.93 3.96 -17.51
C LYS A 149 41.09 2.86 -18.56
N PHE A 150 40.15 2.75 -19.47
CA PHE A 150 40.25 1.86 -20.65
C PHE A 150 40.97 2.50 -21.86
N ASN A 151 41.44 3.75 -21.76
CA ASN A 151 41.94 4.54 -22.89
C ASN A 151 43.46 4.83 -22.84
N GLU A 152 44.23 4.14 -22.01
CA GLU A 152 45.69 4.29 -22.00
C GLU A 152 46.31 2.95 -22.38
N ASN A 153 46.39 2.64 -23.68
CA ASN A 153 47.33 1.73 -24.36
C ASN A 153 48.02 0.64 -23.49
N SER A 154 47.26 -0.07 -22.66
CA SER A 154 47.80 -1.04 -21.70
C SER A 154 47.38 -2.42 -22.17
N ASN A 155 48.39 -3.26 -22.36
CA ASN A 155 48.27 -4.64 -22.79
C ASN A 155 47.17 -5.36 -22.02
N ILE A 156 46.32 -6.09 -22.75
CA ILE A 156 45.28 -6.98 -22.22
C ILE A 156 45.84 -8.03 -21.23
N ASP A 157 47.16 -8.17 -21.14
CA ASP A 157 47.87 -9.04 -20.19
C ASP A 157 47.60 -8.70 -18.71
N THR A 158 47.14 -7.50 -18.36
CA THR A 158 46.74 -7.16 -16.98
C THR A 158 45.30 -7.55 -16.63
N LEU A 159 44.53 -8.07 -17.59
CA LEU A 159 43.12 -8.46 -17.45
C LEU A 159 42.93 -9.94 -17.10
N ILE A 160 44.02 -10.68 -16.89
CA ILE A 160 43.97 -12.06 -16.41
C ILE A 160 43.61 -12.03 -14.93
N LEU A 161 42.31 -12.19 -14.65
CA LEU A 161 41.80 -12.54 -13.34
C LEU A 161 42.62 -13.73 -12.80
N PRO A 162 43.03 -13.74 -11.52
CA PRO A 162 43.68 -14.90 -10.95
C PRO A 162 42.69 -16.07 -11.02
N VAL A 163 42.97 -17.00 -11.95
CA VAL A 163 42.33 -18.31 -11.99
C VAL A 163 42.51 -18.93 -10.61
N GLY A 164 41.39 -19.30 -9.99
CA GLY A 164 41.30 -19.70 -8.59
C GLY A 164 42.44 -20.64 -8.18
N LEU A 165 43.15 -20.25 -7.12
CA LEU A 165 44.05 -21.12 -6.36
C LEU A 165 43.20 -22.18 -5.65
N PHE A 166 42.83 -23.24 -6.36
CA PHE A 166 42.55 -24.52 -5.73
C PHE A 166 43.88 -25.08 -5.24
N LYS A 167 44.12 -24.99 -3.92
CA LYS A 167 45.16 -25.81 -3.29
C LYS A 167 44.55 -27.17 -2.98
N GLU A 168 44.96 -28.17 -3.75
CA GLU A 168 45.01 -29.55 -3.26
C GLU A 168 46.28 -29.73 -2.40
N TYR A 169 46.09 -30.55 -1.35
CA TYR A 169 47.02 -31.01 -0.30
C TYR A 169 47.20 -30.10 0.93
#